data_AF-A0A0D3KMP3-F1
#
_entry.id   AF-A0A0D3KMP3-F1
#
_cell.length_a   1.000
_cell.length_b   1.000
_cell.length_c   1.000
_cell.angle_alpha   90.00
_cell.angle_beta   90.00
_cell.angle_gamma   90.00
#
_symmetry.space_group_name_H-M   'P 1'
#
loop_
_entity.id
_entity.type
_entity.pdbx_description
1 polymer ?
#
loop_
_entity_poly.entity_id
_entity_poly.type
_entity_poly.pdbx_seq_one_letter_code
_entity_poly.pdbx_strand_id
1 'polypeptide(L)'
;SLRHPDVYPPHMPDTLFFLEILRDLELRTCGSTTVVCEVGCGAAPLATLLAMHLGSSAATLAFDLHSSACSAAAETAQCNNIVLQVARMDLVAAMRPGLIDLLLCHPPYVPTSAVELETARASSGEAKASVEAAKVTWAGGPGGTRMLGALCDALPRVLSPDGFALV
;
A
#
# COMPACT_ATOMS: atom_id res chain seq x y z
N SER A 1 -14.44 -9.75 4.57
CA SER A 1 -14.54 -8.70 3.56
C SER A 1 -15.68 -9.03 2.59
N LEU A 2 -16.86 -8.43 2.76
CA LEU A 2 -18.01 -8.55 1.84
C LEU A 2 -18.30 -7.24 1.09
N ARG A 3 -17.68 -6.12 1.50
CA ARG A 3 -17.94 -4.77 0.96
C ARG A 3 -17.01 -4.37 -0.18
N HIS A 4 -15.77 -4.87 -0.18
CA HIS A 4 -14.74 -4.58 -1.18
C HIS A 4 -14.16 -5.90 -1.72
N PRO A 5 -14.88 -6.61 -2.59
CA PRO A 5 -14.49 -7.95 -3.08
C PRO A 5 -13.33 -7.92 -4.09
N ASP A 6 -13.01 -6.75 -4.63
CA ASP A 6 -11.93 -6.48 -5.58
C ASP A 6 -10.65 -5.97 -4.90
N VAL A 7 -10.64 -5.81 -3.56
CA VAL A 7 -9.48 -5.38 -2.78
C VAL A 7 -8.74 -6.60 -2.22
N TYR A 8 -7.40 -6.56 -2.25
CA TYR A 8 -6.58 -7.64 -1.73
C TYR A 8 -6.91 -7.92 -0.25
N PRO A 9 -7.22 -9.17 0.13
CA PRO A 9 -7.64 -9.45 1.50
C PRO A 9 -6.48 -9.28 2.50
N PRO A 10 -6.63 -8.49 3.57
CA PRO A 10 -5.52 -8.21 4.49
C PRO A 10 -5.12 -9.40 5.40
N HIS A 11 -5.86 -10.51 5.34
CA HIS A 11 -5.61 -11.73 6.11
C HIS A 11 -4.81 -12.78 5.33
N MET A 12 -4.36 -12.45 4.12
CA MET A 12 -3.51 -13.35 3.34
C MET A 12 -2.14 -13.54 4.05
N PRO A 13 -1.54 -14.75 4.00
CA PRO A 13 -0.35 -15.08 4.80
C PRO A 13 0.87 -14.19 4.57
N ASP A 14 1.05 -13.69 3.35
CA ASP A 14 2.08 -12.73 2.95
C ASP A 14 1.94 -11.38 3.68
N THR A 15 0.72 -10.86 3.75
CA THR A 15 0.40 -9.63 4.49
C THR A 15 0.61 -9.82 5.99
N LEU A 16 0.20 -10.98 6.53
CA LEU A 16 0.41 -11.30 7.94
C LEU A 16 1.90 -11.40 8.29
N PHE A 17 2.70 -12.01 7.42
CA PHE A 17 4.15 -12.07 7.59
C PHE A 17 4.80 -10.68 7.58
N PHE A 18 4.36 -9.79 6.69
CA PHE A 18 4.83 -8.40 6.69
C PHE A 18 4.45 -7.70 8.00
N LEU A 19 3.21 -7.86 8.48
CA LEU A 19 2.79 -7.29 9.76
C LEU A 19 3.62 -7.81 10.95
N GLU A 20 4.06 -9.07 10.93
CA GLU A 20 4.97 -9.62 11.94
C GLU A 20 6.33 -8.92 11.90
N ILE A 21 6.94 -8.79 10.71
CA ILE A 21 8.20 -8.02 10.54
C ILE A 21 8.04 -6.60 11.07
N LEU A 22 6.95 -5.91 10.74
CA LEU A 22 6.71 -4.54 11.19
C LEU A 22 6.56 -4.41 12.71
N ARG A 23 6.01 -5.43 13.38
CA ARG A 23 5.89 -5.44 14.85
C ARG A 23 7.24 -5.59 15.53
N ASP A 24 8.16 -6.31 14.90
CA ASP A 24 9.50 -6.56 15.42
C ASP A 24 10.48 -5.40 15.12
N LEU A 25 10.10 -4.49 14.21
CA LEU A 25 10.89 -3.30 13.95
C LEU A 25 10.75 -2.28 15.08
N GLU A 26 11.88 -1.98 15.74
CA GLU A 26 12.00 -0.84 16.64
C GLU A 26 11.96 0.48 15.84
N LEU A 27 10.77 0.95 15.52
CA LEU A 27 10.59 2.25 14.89
C LEU A 27 10.85 3.36 15.92
N ARG A 28 12.01 3.99 15.80
CA ARG A 28 12.39 5.13 16.64
C ARG A 28 11.87 6.40 15.98
N THR A 29 10.97 7.09 16.67
CA THR A 29 10.62 8.47 16.31
C THR A 29 11.70 9.40 16.88
N CYS A 30 12.40 10.14 16.02
CA CYS A 30 13.17 11.31 16.47
C CYS A 30 12.18 12.47 16.62
N GLY A 31 12.42 13.45 17.49
CA GLY A 31 11.42 14.42 17.97
C GLY A 31 10.66 15.30 16.94
N SER A 32 10.83 15.10 15.63
CA SER A 32 9.97 15.61 14.56
C SER A 32 8.91 14.58 14.12
N THR A 33 7.74 15.04 13.67
CA THR A 33 6.70 14.14 13.13
C THR A 33 7.24 13.27 12.00
N THR A 34 7.25 11.95 12.20
CA THR A 34 7.69 10.97 11.20
C THR A 34 6.64 10.83 10.10
N VAL A 35 7.02 10.87 8.83
CA VAL A 35 6.10 10.62 7.71
C VAL A 35 6.21 9.18 7.25
N VAL A 36 5.10 8.45 7.40
CA VAL A 36 4.97 7.04 7.04
C VAL A 36 3.96 6.92 5.91
N CYS A 37 4.26 6.13 4.89
CA CYS A 37 3.27 5.84 3.85
C CYS A 37 3.22 4.36 3.45
N GLU A 38 2.02 3.87 3.14
CA GLU A 38 1.81 2.57 2.49
C GLU A 38 1.36 2.79 1.04
N VAL A 39 2.10 2.26 0.07
CA VAL A 39 1.85 2.39 -1.37
C VAL A 39 1.27 1.11 -1.94
N GLY A 40 0.19 1.22 -2.71
CA GLY A 40 -0.63 0.07 -3.13
C GLY A 40 -1.34 -0.54 -1.92
N CYS A 41 -1.95 0.31 -1.11
CA CYS A 41 -2.33 -0.05 0.25
C CYS A 41 -3.47 -1.09 0.34
N GLY A 42 -4.28 -1.29 -0.70
CA GLY A 42 -5.47 -2.14 -0.57
C GLY A 42 -6.35 -1.68 0.60
N ALA A 43 -6.52 -2.52 1.62
CA ALA A 43 -7.25 -2.16 2.85
C ALA A 43 -6.40 -1.43 3.92
N ALA A 44 -5.16 -1.07 3.59
CA ALA A 44 -4.14 -0.42 4.41
C ALA A 44 -3.78 -1.12 5.74
N PRO A 45 -3.55 -2.45 5.77
CA PRO A 45 -3.23 -3.15 7.02
C PRO A 45 -1.91 -2.67 7.64
N LEU A 46 -0.89 -2.37 6.83
CA LEU A 46 0.44 -2.02 7.34
C LEU A 46 0.46 -0.59 7.91
N ALA A 47 -0.10 0.37 7.19
CA ALA A 47 -0.28 1.74 7.67
C ALA A 47 -1.19 1.77 8.90
N THR A 48 -2.23 0.94 8.95
CA THR A 48 -3.11 0.84 10.13
C THR A 48 -2.33 0.40 11.37
N LEU A 49 -1.48 -0.63 11.25
CA LEU A 49 -0.61 -1.07 12.34
C LEU A 49 0.29 0.08 12.85
N LEU A 50 0.94 0.80 11.93
CA LEU A 50 1.83 1.90 12.31
C LEU A 50 1.09 3.10 12.89
N ALA A 51 -0.07 3.46 12.37
CA ALA A 51 -0.90 4.52 12.93
C ALA A 51 -1.34 4.19 14.37
N MET A 52 -1.69 2.93 14.66
CA MET A 52 -2.00 2.48 16.02
C MET A 52 -0.78 2.54 16.95
N HIS A 53 0.41 2.22 16.45
CA HIS A 53 1.63 2.19 17.25
C HIS A 53 2.23 3.58 17.51
N LEU A 54 2.30 4.42 16.48
CA LEU A 54 2.98 5.72 16.51
C LEU A 54 2.03 6.86 16.92
N GLY A 55 0.71 6.70 16.71
CA GLY A 55 -0.29 7.71 17.02
C GLY A 55 0.03 9.05 16.36
N SER A 56 -0.09 10.14 17.13
CA SER A 56 0.21 11.50 16.67
C SER A 56 1.69 11.80 16.48
N SER A 57 2.59 10.87 16.82
CA SER A 57 4.03 11.04 16.57
C SER A 57 4.39 10.88 15.08
N ALA A 58 3.46 10.35 14.28
CA ALA A 58 3.64 10.15 12.85
C ALA A 58 2.46 10.66 12.03
N ALA A 59 2.75 11.23 10.86
CA ALA A 59 1.77 11.44 9.81
C ALA A 59 1.71 10.15 8.97
N THR A 60 0.63 9.38 9.13
CA THR A 60 0.46 8.11 8.40
C THR A 60 -0.42 8.32 7.17
N LEU A 61 0.10 7.92 6.01
CA LEU A 61 -0.50 8.08 4.69
C LEU A 61 -0.72 6.71 4.04
N ALA A 62 -1.74 6.57 3.20
CA ALA A 62 -1.98 5.37 2.41
C ALA A 62 -2.43 5.74 0.99
N PHE A 63 -1.77 5.16 -0.01
CA PHE A 63 -1.99 5.46 -1.42
C PHE A 63 -2.36 4.21 -2.20
N ASP A 64 -3.36 4.33 -3.07
CA ASP A 64 -3.70 3.28 -4.03
C ASP A 64 -4.17 3.90 -5.35
N LEU A 65 -4.04 3.15 -6.44
CA LEU A 65 -4.54 3.57 -7.75
C LEU A 65 -6.07 3.39 -7.84
N HIS A 66 -6.63 2.44 -7.09
CA HIS A 66 -8.04 2.05 -7.16
C HIS A 66 -8.86 2.70 -6.04
N SER A 67 -10.03 3.25 -6.40
CA SER A 67 -10.93 3.91 -5.45
C SER A 67 -11.57 2.96 -4.44
N SER A 68 -11.78 1.68 -4.80
CA SER A 68 -12.26 0.65 -3.88
C SER A 68 -11.26 0.37 -2.76
N ALA A 69 -9.96 0.28 -3.09
CA ALA A 69 -8.88 0.19 -2.12
C ALA A 69 -8.86 1.42 -1.20
N CYS A 70 -8.89 2.64 -1.75
CA CYS A 70 -8.96 3.86 -0.92
C CYS A 70 -10.19 3.86 0.03
N SER A 71 -11.35 3.39 -0.45
CA SER A 71 -12.56 3.28 0.36
C SER A 71 -12.40 2.24 1.48
N ALA A 72 -11.83 1.07 1.16
CA ALA A 72 -11.53 0.02 2.12
C ALA A 72 -10.55 0.50 3.20
N ALA A 73 -9.47 1.18 2.81
CA ALA A 73 -8.50 1.77 3.74
C ALA A 73 -9.14 2.81 4.67
N ALA A 74 -10.01 3.67 4.15
CA ALA A 74 -10.74 4.65 4.96
C ALA A 74 -11.70 3.97 5.96
N GLU A 75 -12.41 2.92 5.54
CA GLU A 75 -13.25 2.11 6.44
C GLU A 75 -12.40 1.41 7.52
N THR A 76 -11.24 0.84 7.16
CA THR A 76 -10.30 0.24 8.12
C THR A 76 -9.88 1.28 9.17
N ALA A 77 -9.52 2.49 8.74
CA ALA A 77 -9.12 3.56 9.65
C ALA A 77 -10.24 3.96 10.62
N GLN A 78 -11.47 4.09 10.12
CA GLN A 78 -12.66 4.36 10.95
C GLN A 78 -12.92 3.25 11.96
N CYS A 79 -12.90 1.98 11.53
CA CYS A 79 -13.13 0.84 12.42
C CYS A 79 -12.09 0.73 13.54
N ASN A 80 -10.86 1.19 13.29
CA ASN A 80 -9.78 1.16 14.28
C ASN A 80 -9.62 2.49 15.06
N ASN A 81 -10.47 3.50 14.80
CA ASN A 81 -10.38 4.83 15.40
C ASN A 81 -8.99 5.49 15.27
N ILE A 82 -8.36 5.37 14.10
CA ILE A 82 -7.05 5.96 13.81
C ILE A 82 -7.14 7.13 12.83
N VAL A 83 -6.12 7.99 12.85
CA VAL A 83 -5.93 9.03 11.82
C VAL A 83 -5.07 8.45 10.71
N LEU A 84 -5.68 8.23 9.54
CA LEU A 84 -5.01 7.78 8.33
C LEU A 84 -5.41 8.69 7.16
N GLN A 85 -4.42 9.26 6.47
CA GLN A 85 -4.68 10.07 5.28
C GLN A 85 -4.65 9.17 4.04
N VAL A 86 -5.81 8.94 3.44
CA VAL A 86 -5.95 8.08 2.26
C VAL A 86 -6.10 8.93 1.00
N ALA A 87 -5.33 8.62 -0.05
CA ALA A 87 -5.44 9.31 -1.33
C ALA A 87 -5.35 8.34 -2.50
N ARG A 88 -6.16 8.59 -3.53
CA ARG A 88 -6.01 7.91 -4.82
C ARG A 88 -4.80 8.51 -5.53
N MET A 89 -3.74 7.74 -5.71
CA MET A 89 -2.48 8.21 -6.25
C MET A 89 -1.75 7.08 -6.98
N ASP A 90 -1.10 7.44 -8.09
CA ASP A 90 -0.14 6.54 -8.74
C ASP A 90 1.19 6.58 -7.98
N LEU A 91 1.51 5.48 -7.30
CA LEU A 91 2.69 5.32 -6.45
C LEU A 91 2.86 6.49 -5.46
N VAL A 92 3.78 7.40 -5.76
CA VAL A 92 4.17 8.56 -4.96
C VAL A 92 4.20 9.84 -5.81
N ALA A 93 3.40 9.88 -6.88
CA ALA A 93 3.46 10.93 -7.91
C ALA A 93 3.30 12.36 -7.35
N ALA A 94 2.42 12.56 -6.37
CA ALA A 94 2.18 13.88 -5.77
C ALA A 94 3.01 14.16 -4.50
N MET A 95 3.90 13.25 -4.11
CA MET A 95 4.72 13.41 -2.91
C MET A 95 5.86 14.40 -3.17
N ARG A 96 6.08 15.28 -2.19
CA ARG A 96 7.24 16.18 -2.20
C ARG A 96 8.54 15.38 -2.06
N PRO A 97 9.65 15.86 -2.64
CA PRO A 97 10.95 15.23 -2.45
C PRO A 97 11.40 15.23 -0.99
N GLY A 98 12.14 14.20 -0.57
CA GLY A 98 12.79 14.17 0.74
C GLY A 98 11.87 14.08 1.95
N LEU A 99 10.60 13.69 1.77
CA LEU A 99 9.57 13.82 2.81
C LEU A 99 9.30 12.53 3.58
N ILE A 100 9.50 11.36 2.99
CA ILE A 100 9.02 10.09 3.52
C ILE A 100 10.13 9.41 4.34
N ASP A 101 9.88 9.20 5.63
CA ASP A 101 10.83 8.53 6.53
C ASP A 101 10.70 7.01 6.48
N LEU A 102 9.47 6.51 6.29
CA LEU A 102 9.20 5.09 6.11
C LEU A 102 8.19 4.89 4.98
N LEU A 103 8.62 4.19 3.93
CA LEU A 103 7.75 3.73 2.87
C LEU A 103 7.52 2.23 3.01
N LEU A 104 6.26 1.83 3.00
CA LEU A 104 5.82 0.44 2.97
C LEU A 104 5.17 0.16 1.63
N CYS A 105 5.48 -0.97 1.03
CA CYS A 105 4.75 -1.43 -0.14
C CYS A 105 4.67 -2.93 -0.11
N HIS A 106 3.49 -3.50 -0.28
CA HIS A 106 3.32 -4.93 -0.47
C HIS A 106 2.82 -5.14 -1.90
N PRO A 107 3.71 -5.09 -2.92
CA PRO A 107 3.30 -4.98 -4.31
C PRO A 107 2.74 -6.30 -4.84
N PRO A 108 1.92 -6.29 -5.90
CA PRO A 108 1.59 -7.49 -6.66
C PRO A 108 2.88 -8.12 -7.19
N TYR A 109 3.17 -9.35 -6.76
CA TYR A 109 4.45 -10.02 -7.02
C TYR A 109 4.34 -11.27 -7.91
N VAL A 110 3.12 -11.69 -8.32
CA VAL A 110 2.93 -12.90 -9.11
C VAL A 110 3.28 -12.61 -10.58
N PRO A 111 4.25 -13.33 -11.18
CA PRO A 111 4.56 -13.19 -12.60
C PRO A 111 3.32 -13.45 -13.45
N THR A 112 2.98 -12.49 -14.29
CA THR A 112 1.80 -12.52 -15.15
C THR A 112 2.20 -11.99 -16.52
N SER A 113 1.69 -12.55 -17.61
CA SER A 113 2.01 -12.01 -18.94
C SER A 113 1.51 -10.57 -19.08
N ALA A 114 2.14 -9.79 -19.96
CA ALA A 114 1.69 -8.41 -20.22
C ALA A 114 0.21 -8.38 -20.69
N VAL A 115 -0.18 -9.37 -21.50
CA VAL A 115 -1.54 -9.50 -22.02
C VAL A 115 -2.54 -9.82 -20.90
N GLU A 116 -2.21 -10.75 -20.00
CA GLU A 116 -3.07 -11.06 -18.85
C GLU A 116 -3.21 -9.86 -17.91
N LEU A 117 -2.12 -9.13 -17.66
CA LEU A 117 -2.15 -7.92 -16.82
C LEU A 117 -2.99 -6.81 -17.46
N GLU A 118 -2.86 -6.58 -18.76
CA GLU A 118 -3.68 -5.61 -19.51
C GLU A 118 -5.16 -6.01 -19.50
N THR A 119 -5.46 -7.29 -19.74
CA THR A 119 -6.83 -7.83 -19.72
C THR A 119 -7.45 -7.68 -18.33
N ALA A 120 -6.66 -7.97 -17.29
CA ALA A 120 -7.04 -7.81 -15.89
C ALA A 120 -7.31 -6.35 -15.50
N ARG A 121 -6.52 -5.40 -16.02
CA ARG A 121 -6.75 -3.95 -15.82
C ARG A 121 -7.94 -3.42 -16.62
N ALA A 122 -8.20 -3.99 -17.79
CA ALA A 122 -9.36 -3.62 -18.60
C ALA A 122 -10.67 -4.15 -18.00
N SER A 123 -10.63 -5.29 -17.29
CA SER A 123 -11.80 -5.88 -16.63
C SER A 123 -12.08 -5.32 -15.23
N SER A 124 -11.13 -4.62 -14.61
CA SER A 124 -11.33 -3.91 -13.32
C SER A 124 -12.06 -2.56 -13.47
N GLY A 125 -12.42 -2.16 -14.69
CA GLY A 125 -13.31 -1.03 -14.97
C GLY A 125 -14.77 -1.30 -14.58
N GLU A 126 -15.18 -0.75 -13.43
CA GLU A 126 -16.54 -0.38 -13.00
C GLU A 126 -17.69 -1.41 -12.97
N ALA A 127 -17.58 -2.68 -13.36
CA ALA A 127 -18.80 -3.52 -13.40
C ALA A 127 -18.77 -5.00 -13.01
N LYS A 128 -17.66 -5.63 -12.59
CA LYS A 128 -17.72 -7.02 -12.08
C LYS A 128 -16.80 -7.28 -10.90
N ALA A 129 -17.34 -7.01 -9.70
CA ALA A 129 -16.94 -7.62 -8.44
C ALA A 129 -17.03 -9.16 -8.54
N SER A 130 -15.98 -9.79 -9.05
CA SER A 130 -15.84 -11.25 -9.13
C SER A 130 -14.57 -11.66 -8.41
N VAL A 131 -14.48 -12.93 -7.98
CA VAL A 131 -13.24 -13.51 -7.46
C VAL A 131 -12.08 -13.37 -8.47
N GLU A 132 -12.39 -13.32 -9.76
CA GLU A 132 -11.44 -12.98 -10.84
C GLU A 132 -10.82 -11.58 -10.69
N ALA A 133 -11.57 -10.59 -10.17
CA ALA A 133 -11.07 -9.23 -9.96
C ALA A 133 -10.04 -9.16 -8.82
N ALA A 134 -10.22 -9.95 -7.76
CA ALA A 134 -9.20 -10.12 -6.73
C ALA A 134 -7.93 -10.77 -7.31
N LYS A 135 -8.02 -11.59 -8.37
CA LYS A 135 -6.82 -12.14 -9.04
C LYS A 135 -5.95 -11.07 -9.69
N VAL A 136 -6.50 -9.90 -9.99
CA VAL A 136 -5.74 -8.78 -10.56
C VAL A 136 -4.82 -8.14 -9.53
N THR A 137 -5.17 -8.23 -8.25
CA THR A 137 -4.44 -7.58 -7.17
C THR A 137 -3.09 -8.22 -6.86
N TRP A 138 -2.80 -9.42 -7.37
CA TRP A 138 -1.48 -10.06 -7.27
C TRP A 138 -0.66 -10.02 -8.57
N ALA A 139 -1.26 -9.57 -9.69
CA ALA A 139 -0.64 -9.62 -11.00
C ALA A 139 0.50 -8.58 -11.14
N GLY A 140 1.74 -9.03 -10.96
CA GLY A 140 2.94 -8.18 -10.97
C GLY A 140 3.51 -7.89 -12.37
N GLY A 141 2.85 -8.37 -13.42
CA GLY A 141 3.33 -8.27 -14.80
C GLY A 141 4.52 -9.19 -15.10
N PRO A 142 5.22 -8.98 -16.24
CA PRO A 142 6.36 -9.81 -16.61
C PRO A 142 7.43 -9.78 -15.51
N GLY A 143 7.76 -10.95 -14.98
CA GLY A 143 8.70 -11.10 -13.86
C GLY A 143 8.14 -10.76 -12.47
N GLY A 144 6.89 -10.30 -12.36
CA GLY A 144 6.26 -9.99 -11.08
C GLY A 144 6.74 -8.68 -10.44
N THR A 145 7.55 -7.88 -11.15
CA THR A 145 8.27 -6.74 -10.57
C THR A 145 7.87 -5.40 -11.15
N ARG A 146 6.80 -5.30 -11.95
CA ARG A 146 6.47 -4.05 -12.66
C ARG A 146 6.23 -2.88 -11.70
N MET A 147 5.40 -3.09 -10.67
CA MET A 147 5.14 -2.07 -9.66
C MET A 147 6.38 -1.82 -8.80
N LEU A 148 7.06 -2.89 -8.38
CA LEU A 148 8.29 -2.80 -7.59
C LEU A 148 9.37 -1.96 -8.29
N GLY A 149 9.63 -2.22 -9.57
CA GLY A 149 10.63 -1.48 -10.36
C GLY A 149 10.28 0.01 -10.46
N ALA A 150 9.04 0.33 -10.79
CA ALA A 150 8.58 1.72 -10.87
C ALA A 150 8.64 2.43 -9.51
N LEU A 151 8.37 1.71 -8.40
CA LEU A 151 8.53 2.25 -7.06
C LEU A 151 10.00 2.50 -6.73
N CYS A 152 10.88 1.53 -7.00
CA CYS A 152 12.33 1.65 -6.78
C CYS A 152 12.93 2.85 -7.52
N ASP A 153 12.48 3.13 -8.75
CA ASP A 153 12.90 4.30 -9.52
C ASP A 153 12.46 5.63 -8.85
N ALA A 154 11.34 5.61 -8.14
CA ALA A 154 10.80 6.78 -7.46
C ALA A 154 11.37 7.00 -6.04
N LEU A 155 11.88 5.96 -5.38
CA LEU A 155 12.36 6.00 -3.99
C LEU A 155 13.41 7.11 -3.73
N PRO A 156 14.49 7.26 -4.54
CA PRO A 156 15.53 8.26 -4.27
C PRO A 156 15.01 9.70 -4.24
N ARG A 157 13.88 9.97 -4.91
CA ARG A 157 13.27 11.30 -4.93
C ARG A 157 12.52 11.58 -3.64
N VAL A 158 11.78 10.61 -3.11
CA VAL A 158 10.75 10.85 -2.08
C VAL A 158 11.18 10.52 -0.66
N LEU A 159 12.14 9.62 -0.49
CA LEU A 159 12.67 9.27 0.83
C LEU A 159 13.43 10.46 1.43
N SER A 160 13.24 10.70 2.72
CA SER A 160 14.06 11.63 3.51
C SER A 160 15.51 11.11 3.60
N PRO A 161 16.48 11.93 4.04
CA PRO A 161 17.89 11.52 4.08
C PRO A 161 18.16 10.24 4.88
N ASP A 162 17.41 10.03 5.96
CA ASP A 162 17.49 8.83 6.83
C ASP A 162 16.32 7.87 6.57
N GLY A 163 15.50 8.16 5.56
CA GLY A 163 14.31 7.39 5.24
C GLY A 163 14.63 6.09 4.54
N PHE A 164 13.80 5.07 4.76
CA PHE A 164 13.96 3.77 4.13
C PHE A 164 12.63 3.20 3.64
N ALA A 165 12.72 2.21 2.75
CA ALA A 165 11.58 1.49 2.24
C ALA A 165 11.64 0.02 2.65
N LEU A 166 10.48 -0.53 3.02
CA LEU A 166 10.26 -1.96 3.17
C LEU A 166 9.28 -2.37 2.08
N VAL A 167 9.69 -3.35 1.28
CA VAL A 167 8.93 -3.84 0.13
C VAL A 167 8.92 -5.36 0.10
#